data_AF-A0A1M5N3N4-F1
#
_entry.id   AF-A0A1M5N3N4-F1
#
_cell.length_a   1.000
_cell.length_b   1.000
_cell.length_c   1.000
_cell.angle_alpha   90.00
_cell.angle_beta   90.00
_cell.angle_gamma   90.00
#
_symmetry.space_group_name_H-M   'P 1'
#
loop_
_entity.id
_entity.type
_entity.pdbx_description
1 polymer ?
#
loop_
_entity_poly.entity_id
_entity_poly.type
_entity_poly.pdbx_seq_one_letter_code
_entity_poly.pdbx_strand_id
1 'polypeptide(L)'
;MSLSGPPFILLPIRCKISIARRRAPLLSGQVKAGLVVHNNVDGRLMTISNHTPMAYDMAMEFIETPIFTDQILKLLDDDGYAKFQQELAANPAIGDLIPGGGGIRKLRVRRPGTGKRGGLRVIYYWITADDQILLLLAYAKAKQGNLTPAQVEVLRELVKDL
;
A
#
# COMPACT_ATOMS: atom_id res chain seq x y z
N MET A 1 -35.83 -29.01 -13.92
CA MET A 1 -35.61 -27.77 -13.14
C MET A 1 -34.11 -27.51 -13.12
N SER A 2 -33.58 -26.87 -14.17
CA SER A 2 -32.17 -26.49 -14.26
C SER A 2 -32.05 -25.01 -13.87
N LEU A 3 -31.38 -24.72 -12.75
CA LEU A 3 -30.98 -23.35 -12.43
C LEU A 3 -29.61 -23.10 -13.06
N SER A 4 -29.63 -22.55 -14.27
CA SER A 4 -28.50 -21.87 -14.89
C SER A 4 -28.30 -20.52 -14.18
N GLY A 5 -27.37 -20.46 -13.23
CA GLY A 5 -26.90 -19.19 -12.67
C GLY A 5 -25.85 -18.56 -13.60
N PRO A 6 -25.88 -17.24 -13.84
CA PRO A 6 -24.95 -16.58 -14.75
C PRO A 6 -23.51 -16.52 -14.17
N PRO A 7 -22.47 -16.48 -15.02
CA PRO A 7 -21.11 -16.28 -14.57
C PRO A 7 -20.97 -14.88 -13.96
N PHE A 8 -20.58 -14.82 -12.69
CA PHE A 8 -20.13 -13.58 -12.06
C PHE A 8 -18.84 -13.15 -12.74
N ILE A 9 -18.96 -12.28 -13.73
CA ILE A 9 -17.84 -11.58 -14.35
C ILE A 9 -17.32 -10.59 -13.32
N LEU A 10 -16.20 -10.95 -12.69
CA LEU A 10 -15.41 -10.07 -11.85
C LEU A 10 -14.77 -9.01 -12.75
N LEU A 11 -15.50 -7.93 -13.00
CA LEU A 11 -14.93 -6.72 -13.57
C LEU A 11 -13.95 -6.12 -12.54
N PRO A 12 -12.67 -5.91 -12.87
CA PRO A 12 -11.78 -5.17 -12.01
C PRO A 12 -12.25 -3.72 -11.98
N ILE A 13 -12.89 -3.31 -10.88
CA ILE A 13 -13.13 -1.90 -10.58
C ILE A 13 -11.77 -1.30 -10.25
N ARG A 14 -11.07 -0.90 -11.31
CA ARG A 14 -9.77 -0.23 -11.28
C ARG A 14 -10.02 1.19 -10.76
N CYS A 15 -10.04 1.37 -9.44
CA CYS A 15 -10.09 2.69 -8.83
C CYS A 15 -8.72 3.36 -9.03
N LYS A 16 -8.58 4.12 -10.12
CA LYS A 16 -7.41 4.96 -10.37
C LYS A 16 -7.49 6.21 -9.50
N ILE A 17 -6.98 6.13 -8.27
CA ILE A 17 -6.37 7.32 -7.67
C ILE A 17 -5.02 7.48 -8.37
N SER A 18 -5.05 8.14 -9.53
CA SER A 18 -3.90 8.41 -10.38
C SER A 18 -3.22 9.68 -9.88
N ILE A 19 -2.12 9.57 -9.14
CA ILE A 19 -1.06 10.56 -9.27
C ILE A 19 -0.27 10.17 -10.54
N ALA A 20 -0.37 11.04 -11.53
CA ALA A 20 0.12 10.95 -12.92
C ALA A 20 1.54 10.32 -13.09
N ARG A 21 1.97 9.71 -14.20
CA ARG A 21 1.44 9.40 -15.55
C ARG A 21 2.45 8.45 -16.23
N ARG A 22 1.92 7.58 -17.11
CA ARG A 22 2.48 6.98 -18.36
C ARG A 22 4.01 6.96 -18.56
N ARG A 23 4.54 5.75 -18.77
CA ARG A 23 5.81 5.43 -19.46
C ARG A 23 5.95 6.17 -20.81
N ALA A 24 7.12 6.75 -21.08
CA ALA A 24 7.86 6.67 -22.35
C ALA A 24 9.31 7.18 -22.20
N PRO A 25 10.31 6.62 -22.91
CA PRO A 25 11.71 7.01 -22.83
C PRO A 25 12.06 8.13 -23.82
N LEU A 26 12.96 9.06 -23.48
CA LEU A 26 13.59 9.95 -24.47
C LEU A 26 15.04 10.32 -24.09
N LEU A 27 15.96 9.72 -24.84
CA LEU A 27 17.17 10.27 -25.46
C LEU A 27 17.80 11.55 -24.89
N SER A 28 19.10 11.42 -24.58
CA SER A 28 20.21 12.38 -24.75
C SER A 28 19.89 13.86 -25.01
N GLY A 29 20.43 14.77 -24.17
CA GLY A 29 20.75 16.13 -24.63
C GLY A 29 20.76 17.25 -23.58
N GLN A 30 21.98 17.62 -23.16
CA GLN A 30 22.50 18.98 -22.97
C GLN A 30 22.00 19.88 -21.82
N VAL A 31 22.98 20.28 -21.01
CA VAL A 31 23.03 21.18 -19.85
C VAL A 31 22.73 22.64 -20.21
N LYS A 32 22.07 23.41 -19.31
CA LYS A 32 22.43 24.82 -19.05
C LYS A 32 22.01 25.30 -17.65
N ALA A 33 22.99 25.82 -16.93
CA ALA A 33 22.90 26.36 -15.58
C ALA A 33 22.20 27.73 -15.54
N GLY A 34 21.41 27.96 -14.49
CA GLY A 34 20.77 29.25 -14.19
C GLY A 34 20.70 29.45 -12.67
N LEU A 35 21.76 30.05 -12.14
CA LEU A 35 21.92 30.52 -10.77
C LEU A 35 20.96 31.70 -10.49
N VAL A 36 20.10 31.61 -9.47
CA VAL A 36 19.41 32.79 -8.90
C VAL A 36 19.76 32.86 -7.41
N VAL A 37 20.52 33.90 -7.05
CA VAL A 37 20.89 34.23 -5.67
C VAL A 37 19.94 35.30 -5.17
N HIS A 38 19.21 35.03 -4.08
CA HIS A 38 18.59 36.08 -3.26
C HIS A 38 19.29 36.13 -1.91
N ASN A 39 19.80 37.32 -1.56
CA ASN A 39 20.49 37.59 -0.31
C ASN A 39 19.48 37.80 0.83
N ASN A 40 19.78 37.21 1.99
CA ASN A 40 19.00 37.26 3.21
C ASN A 40 19.47 38.42 4.12
N VAL A 41 18.64 38.89 5.07
CA VAL A 41 19.00 40.03 5.95
C VAL A 41 19.55 39.60 7.32
N ASP A 42 19.41 38.34 7.76
CA ASP A 42 19.57 38.02 9.20
C ASP A 42 20.73 37.10 9.60
N GLY A 43 21.90 37.20 8.95
CA GLY A 43 23.21 36.95 9.58
C GLY A 43 23.49 35.61 10.32
N ARG A 44 22.65 34.58 10.19
CA ARG A 44 22.89 33.25 10.78
C ARG A 44 23.19 32.25 9.68
N LEU A 45 24.47 31.89 9.58
CA LEU A 45 24.95 30.81 8.72
C LEU A 45 24.35 29.48 9.21
N MET A 46 23.26 29.04 8.59
CA MET A 46 22.92 27.62 8.54
C MET A 46 23.28 27.17 7.13
N THR A 47 24.30 26.32 7.03
CA THR A 47 24.69 25.65 5.79
C THR A 47 23.47 24.95 5.20
N ILE A 48 22.85 25.54 4.18
CA ILE A 48 21.87 24.83 3.35
C ILE A 48 22.73 23.97 2.43
N SER A 49 23.08 22.77 2.89
CA SER A 49 23.68 21.77 2.02
C SER A 49 22.72 21.50 0.87
N ASN A 50 23.08 21.98 -0.31
CA ASN A 50 22.49 21.58 -1.59
C ASN A 50 22.87 20.12 -1.91
N HIS A 51 22.41 19.17 -1.08
CA HIS A 51 22.53 17.75 -1.32
C HIS A 51 21.18 17.06 -1.13
N THR A 52 20.33 17.15 -2.15
CA THR A 52 19.45 16.03 -2.48
C THR A 52 19.66 15.72 -3.96
N PRO A 53 20.69 14.93 -4.33
CA PRO A 53 20.74 14.40 -5.67
C PRO A 53 19.60 13.37 -5.78
N MET A 54 18.75 13.48 -6.80
CA MET A 54 17.95 12.35 -7.27
C MET A 54 17.01 11.71 -6.23
N ALA A 55 16.06 12.46 -5.67
CA ALA A 55 14.89 11.82 -5.07
C ALA A 55 14.03 11.23 -6.20
N TYR A 56 14.37 10.02 -6.65
CA TYR A 56 13.38 9.14 -7.26
C TYR A 56 12.29 9.00 -6.21
N ASP A 57 11.14 9.61 -6.48
CA ASP A 57 9.92 9.42 -5.72
C ASP A 57 9.57 7.93 -5.81
N MET A 58 10.11 7.12 -4.90
CA MET A 58 9.80 5.69 -4.80
C MET A 58 8.41 5.57 -4.17
N ALA A 59 7.42 6.04 -4.92
CA ALA A 59 6.03 5.96 -4.55
C ALA A 59 5.59 4.49 -4.64
N MET A 60 5.46 3.84 -3.49
CA MET A 60 4.91 2.49 -3.40
C MET A 60 3.44 2.49 -3.83
N GLU A 61 3.07 1.58 -4.74
CA GLU A 61 1.69 1.46 -5.22
C GLU A 61 0.88 0.48 -4.35
N PHE A 62 -0.29 0.92 -3.88
CA PHE A 62 -1.23 0.07 -3.16
C PHE A 62 -2.37 -0.35 -4.09
N ILE A 63 -2.53 -1.66 -4.25
CA ILE A 63 -3.61 -2.27 -5.02
C ILE A 63 -4.58 -2.90 -4.02
N GLU A 64 -5.86 -2.54 -4.08
CA GLU A 64 -6.86 -3.03 -3.14
C GLU A 64 -7.82 -4.01 -3.80
N THR A 65 -8.17 -5.07 -3.09
CA THR A 65 -9.35 -5.86 -3.45
C THR A 65 -10.63 -5.13 -3.02
N PRO A 66 -11.77 -5.32 -3.72
CA PRO A 66 -13.02 -4.67 -3.34
C PRO A 66 -13.46 -4.99 -1.90
N ILE A 67 -13.19 -6.22 -1.44
CA ILE A 67 -13.52 -6.64 -0.07
C ILE A 67 -12.64 -5.93 0.96
N PHE A 68 -11.36 -5.70 0.65
CA PHE A 68 -10.47 -4.93 1.50
C PHE A 68 -10.97 -3.49 1.63
N THR A 69 -11.29 -2.83 0.51
CA THR A 69 -11.76 -1.43 0.51
C THR A 69 -13.04 -1.29 1.35
N ASP A 70 -14.03 -2.16 1.16
CA ASP A 70 -15.27 -2.12 1.95
C ASP A 70 -15.02 -2.33 3.46
N GLN A 71 -14.07 -3.20 3.81
CA GLN A 71 -13.73 -3.48 5.19
C GLN A 71 -12.93 -2.35 5.83
N ILE A 72 -11.90 -1.83 5.15
CA ILE A 72 -10.97 -0.88 5.73
C ILE A 72 -11.65 0.47 6.00
N LEU A 73 -12.58 0.90 5.14
CA LEU A 73 -13.35 2.14 5.34
C LEU A 73 -14.31 2.07 6.55
N LYS A 74 -14.72 0.87 6.97
CA LYS A 74 -15.47 0.65 8.21
C LYS A 74 -14.55 0.56 9.42
N LEU A 75 -13.26 0.34 9.19
CA LEU A 75 -12.26 0.01 10.19
C LEU A 75 -11.26 1.13 10.48
N LEU A 76 -11.10 2.11 9.61
CA LEU A 76 -10.24 3.28 9.79
C LEU A 76 -10.94 4.49 9.19
N ASP A 77 -10.72 5.64 9.82
CA ASP A 77 -10.94 6.93 9.20
C ASP A 77 -9.82 7.23 8.20
N ASP A 78 -9.99 8.29 7.40
CA ASP A 78 -9.06 8.65 6.34
C ASP A 78 -7.64 8.90 6.87
N ASP A 79 -7.51 9.58 8.01
CA ASP A 79 -6.22 9.83 8.68
C ASP A 79 -5.57 8.54 9.17
N GLY A 80 -6.36 7.63 9.75
CA GLY A 80 -5.88 6.31 10.17
C GLY A 80 -5.44 5.47 8.98
N TYR A 81 -6.16 5.54 7.87
CA TYR A 81 -5.82 4.81 6.66
C TYR A 81 -4.54 5.36 6.00
N ALA A 82 -4.38 6.68 5.93
CA ALA A 82 -3.17 7.32 5.42
C ALA A 82 -1.93 6.95 6.26
N LYS A 83 -2.04 6.98 7.59
CA LYS A 83 -0.96 6.54 8.49
C LYS A 83 -0.60 5.08 8.29
N PHE A 84 -1.61 4.21 8.18
CA PHE A 84 -1.40 2.79 7.88
C PHE A 84 -0.61 2.60 6.57
N GLN A 85 -0.99 3.30 5.49
CA GLN A 85 -0.28 3.22 4.21
C GLN A 85 1.15 3.74 4.32
N GLN A 86 1.39 4.84 5.04
CA GLN A 86 2.74 5.38 5.27
C GLN A 86 3.64 4.40 6.04
N GLU A 87 3.14 3.82 7.13
CA GLU A 87 3.90 2.83 7.92
C GLU A 87 4.24 1.60 7.08
N LEU A 88 3.27 1.13 6.29
CA LEU A 88 3.44 -0.05 5.45
C LEU A 88 4.36 0.21 4.25
N ALA A 89 4.31 1.40 3.64
CA ALA A 89 5.24 1.80 2.59
C ALA A 89 6.68 1.96 3.11
N ALA A 90 6.85 2.47 4.33
CA ALA A 90 8.17 2.63 4.95
C ALA A 90 8.82 1.29 5.30
N ASN A 91 8.03 0.27 5.62
CA ASN A 91 8.52 -1.08 5.88
C ASN A 91 7.55 -2.17 5.39
N PRO A 92 7.60 -2.54 4.10
CA PRO A 92 6.74 -3.57 3.52
C PRO A 92 6.92 -4.96 4.15
N ALA A 93 8.04 -5.20 4.84
CA ALA A 93 8.34 -6.47 5.50
C ALA A 93 7.79 -6.58 6.94
N ILE A 94 7.17 -5.53 7.48
CA ILE A 94 6.71 -5.46 8.88
C ILE A 94 5.65 -6.52 9.25
N GLY A 95 4.92 -7.05 8.27
CA GLY A 95 3.95 -8.11 8.48
C GLY A 95 4.57 -9.51 8.59
N ASP A 96 4.02 -10.32 9.49
CA ASP A 96 4.42 -11.71 9.70
C ASP A 96 4.02 -12.56 8.48
N LEU A 97 4.94 -13.35 7.90
CA LEU A 97 4.60 -14.31 6.85
C LEU A 97 3.61 -15.36 7.39
N ILE A 98 2.60 -15.70 6.60
CA ILE A 98 1.66 -16.78 6.93
C ILE A 98 2.16 -18.09 6.31
N PRO A 99 2.45 -19.13 7.11
CA PRO A 99 2.86 -20.43 6.61
C PRO A 99 1.81 -21.02 5.65
N GLY A 100 2.27 -21.58 4.52
CA GLY A 100 1.38 -22.11 3.49
C GLY A 100 0.63 -21.06 2.67
N GLY A 101 0.82 -19.76 2.95
CA GLY A 101 0.10 -18.68 2.28
C GLY A 101 0.78 -18.13 1.01
N GLY A 102 1.82 -18.78 0.48
CA GLY A 102 2.48 -18.35 -0.77
C GLY A 102 3.13 -16.96 -0.70
N GLY A 103 3.56 -16.52 0.49
CA GLY A 103 4.21 -15.22 0.67
C GLY A 103 3.29 -14.09 1.17
N ILE A 104 1.99 -14.35 1.35
CA ILE A 104 1.10 -13.39 2.03
C ILE A 104 1.55 -13.13 3.48
N ARG A 105 1.33 -11.90 3.92
CA ARG A 105 1.76 -11.37 5.21
C ARG A 105 0.57 -10.87 6.02
N LYS A 106 0.73 -10.93 7.34
CA LYS A 106 -0.25 -10.48 8.34
C LYS A 106 0.32 -9.33 9.15
N LEU A 107 -0.25 -8.14 8.97
CA LEU A 107 0.08 -6.96 9.75
C LEU A 107 -0.95 -6.72 10.85
N ARG A 108 -0.46 -6.40 12.06
CA ARG A 108 -1.29 -5.99 13.20
C ARG A 108 -1.29 -4.47 13.28
N VAL A 109 -2.40 -3.84 12.96
CA VAL A 109 -2.54 -2.37 13.00
C VAL A 109 -3.26 -1.97 14.28
N ARG A 110 -2.68 -0.99 14.99
CA ARG A 110 -3.35 -0.36 16.13
C ARG A 110 -4.18 0.80 15.60
N ARG A 111 -5.48 0.82 15.88
CA ARG A 111 -6.30 1.98 15.60
C ARG A 111 -6.03 3.06 16.68
N PRO A 112 -5.67 4.30 16.30
CA PRO A 112 -5.52 5.41 17.25
C PRO A 112 -6.83 5.66 18.03
N GLY A 113 -6.74 6.10 19.29
CA GLY A 113 -7.91 6.54 20.07
C GLY A 113 -8.90 5.46 20.51
N THR A 114 -8.67 4.19 20.17
CA THR A 114 -9.51 3.08 20.64
C THR A 114 -8.76 2.26 21.69
N GLY A 115 -9.45 1.93 22.79
CA GLY A 115 -8.86 1.14 23.88
C GLY A 115 -8.40 -0.27 23.43
N LYS A 116 -8.05 -1.15 24.38
CA LYS A 116 -7.47 -2.50 24.14
C LYS A 116 -8.18 -3.39 23.08
N ARG A 117 -9.40 -3.04 22.64
CA ARG A 117 -10.23 -3.76 21.66
C ARG A 117 -10.17 -3.24 20.22
N GLY A 118 -9.48 -2.12 19.94
CA GLY A 118 -9.55 -1.43 18.64
C GLY A 118 -8.61 -1.89 17.52
N GLY A 119 -7.73 -2.86 17.77
CA GLY A 119 -6.79 -3.32 16.74
C GLY A 119 -7.46 -4.06 15.57
N LEU A 120 -6.92 -3.90 14.37
CA LEU A 120 -7.29 -4.69 13.19
C LEU A 120 -6.11 -5.50 12.66
N ARG A 121 -6.41 -6.50 11.83
CA ARG A 121 -5.42 -7.28 11.10
C ARG A 121 -5.62 -7.05 9.62
N VAL A 122 -4.52 -6.75 8.93
CA VAL A 122 -4.47 -6.61 7.48
C VAL A 122 -3.69 -7.78 6.91
N ILE A 123 -4.23 -8.40 5.88
CA ILE A 123 -3.55 -9.40 5.07
C ILE A 123 -3.17 -8.74 3.75
N TYR A 124 -1.90 -8.83 3.40
CA TYR A 124 -1.34 -8.22 2.19
C TYR A 124 -0.27 -9.11 1.55
N TYR A 125 0.06 -8.82 0.30
CA TYR A 125 1.18 -9.41 -0.41
C TYR A 125 2.09 -8.29 -0.91
N TRP A 126 3.41 -8.48 -0.79
CA TRP A 126 4.40 -7.51 -1.24
C TRP A 126 5.07 -8.03 -2.51
N ILE A 127 4.82 -7.36 -3.63
CA ILE A 127 5.42 -7.63 -4.92
C ILE A 127 6.71 -6.83 -4.99
N THR A 128 7.84 -7.50 -4.69
CA THR A 128 9.15 -6.85 -4.59
C THR A 128 9.70 -6.35 -5.93
N ALA A 129 9.25 -6.92 -7.05
CA ALA A 129 9.76 -6.57 -8.38
C ALA A 129 9.31 -5.17 -8.85
N ASP A 130 8.12 -4.75 -8.42
CA ASP A 130 7.45 -3.52 -8.89
C ASP A 130 7.18 -2.53 -7.74
N ASP A 131 7.68 -2.79 -6.53
CA ASP A 131 7.39 -2.00 -5.31
C ASP A 131 5.88 -1.79 -5.10
N GLN A 132 5.11 -2.88 -5.23
CA GLN A 132 3.65 -2.85 -5.05
C GLN A 132 3.21 -3.65 -3.82
N ILE A 133 2.15 -3.18 -3.18
CA ILE A 133 1.47 -3.89 -2.09
C ILE A 133 0.04 -4.17 -2.50
N LEU A 134 -0.29 -5.46 -2.55
CA LEU A 134 -1.66 -5.93 -2.75
C LEU A 134 -2.34 -6.13 -1.40
N LEU A 135 -3.37 -5.33 -1.12
CA LEU A 135 -4.17 -5.35 0.10
C LEU A 135 -5.38 -6.29 -0.09
N LEU A 136 -5.33 -7.45 0.57
CA LEU A 136 -6.25 -8.56 0.32
C LEU A 136 -7.46 -8.58 1.26
N LEU A 137 -7.25 -8.34 2.55
CA LEU A 137 -8.31 -8.46 3.56
C LEU A 137 -8.00 -7.63 4.81
N ALA A 138 -9.02 -7.01 5.40
CA ALA A 138 -8.93 -6.30 6.68
C ALA A 138 -10.03 -6.75 7.64
N TYR A 139 -9.68 -7.08 8.89
CA TYR A 139 -10.69 -7.44 9.88
C TYR A 139 -10.33 -6.98 11.29
N ALA A 140 -11.35 -6.59 12.05
CA ALA A 140 -11.19 -6.25 13.45
C ALA A 140 -10.73 -7.49 14.24
N LYS A 141 -9.81 -7.29 15.19
CA LYS A 141 -9.28 -8.36 16.06
C LYS A 141 -10.38 -9.15 16.76
N ALA A 142 -11.47 -8.49 17.14
CA ALA A 142 -12.59 -9.08 17.87
C ALA A 142 -13.51 -9.94 16.99
N LYS A 143 -13.56 -9.69 15.67
CA LYS A 143 -14.45 -10.42 14.76
C LYS A 143 -13.88 -11.75 14.30
N GLN A 144 -12.56 -11.88 14.24
CA GLN A 144 -11.92 -13.07 13.71
C GLN A 144 -10.54 -13.30 14.36
N GLY A 145 -10.28 -14.57 14.66
CA GLY A 145 -9.03 -15.06 15.24
C GLY A 145 -7.92 -15.20 14.19
N ASN A 146 -7.38 -16.41 14.06
CA ASN A 146 -6.47 -16.76 12.99
C ASN A 146 -7.27 -17.15 11.73
N LEU A 147 -6.65 -16.98 10.55
CA LEU A 147 -7.19 -17.50 9.31
C LEU A 147 -7.23 -19.03 9.37
N THR A 148 -8.32 -19.63 8.88
CA THR A 148 -8.39 -21.09 8.72
C THR A 148 -7.51 -21.52 7.54
N PRO A 149 -7.06 -22.79 7.49
CA PRO A 149 -6.29 -23.29 6.35
C PRO A 149 -7.00 -23.07 5.01
N ALA A 150 -8.33 -23.26 4.97
CA ALA A 150 -9.14 -23.00 3.78
C ALA A 150 -9.12 -21.52 3.36
N GLN A 151 -9.16 -20.59 4.32
CA GLN A 151 -9.05 -19.16 4.01
C GLN A 151 -7.66 -18.79 3.51
N VAL A 152 -6.60 -19.39 4.07
CA VAL A 152 -5.23 -19.18 3.62
C VAL A 152 -5.05 -19.69 2.19
N GLU A 153 -5.63 -20.85 1.84
CA GLU A 153 -5.57 -21.39 0.49
C GLU A 153 -6.28 -20.47 -0.52
N VAL A 154 -7.48 -19.97 -0.18
CA VAL A 154 -8.19 -19.01 -1.06
C VAL A 154 -7.35 -17.75 -1.28
N LEU A 155 -6.75 -17.18 -0.23
CA LEU A 155 -5.91 -15.99 -0.33
C LEU A 155 -4.61 -16.25 -1.10
N ARG A 156 -4.05 -17.45 -0.99
CA ARG A 156 -2.88 -17.88 -1.75
C ARG A 156 -3.18 -17.95 -3.24
N GLU A 157 -4.32 -18.54 -3.62
CA GLU A 157 -4.69 -18.65 -5.03
C GLU A 157 -4.90 -17.27 -5.68
N LEU A 158 -5.30 -16.25 -4.91
CA LEU A 158 -5.38 -14.86 -5.42
C LEU A 158 -4.02 -14.24 -5.80
N VAL A 159 -2.91 -14.75 -5.25
CA VAL A 159 -1.57 -14.18 -5.46
C VAL A 159 -0.62 -15.09 -6.24
N LYS A 160 -1.07 -16.28 -6.62
CA LYS A 160 -0.24 -17.32 -7.21
C LYS A 160 0.31 -16.99 -8.59
N ASP A 161 -0.41 -16.17 -9.35
CA ASP A 161 -0.09 -15.80 -10.73
C ASP A 161 0.44 -14.35 -10.84
N LEU A 162 0.84 -13.74 -9.72
CA LEU A 162 1.39 -12.38 -9.64
C LEU A 162 2.92 -12.34 -9.65
#